data_AF-A0A9D1E9Y7-F1
#
_entry.id   AF-A0A9D1E9Y7-F1
#
_cell.length_a   1.000
_cell.length_b   1.000
_cell.length_c   1.000
_cell.angle_alpha   90.00
_cell.angle_beta   90.00
_cell.angle_gamma   90.00
#
_symmetry.space_group_name_H-M   'P 1'
#
loop_
_entity.id
_entity.type
_entity.pdbx_description
1 polymer ?
#
loop_
_entity_poly.entity_id
_entity_poly.type
_entity_poly.pdbx_seq_one_letter_code
_entity_poly.pdbx_strand_id
1 'polypeptide(L)'
;TIIRRNIGTTRARDFYDLHMLYQYHKDEIRMDILKTAVLHTARKRGSLEEINDWKEVLHDIREEPILNQLWKNYTSENSYASKLAFSEVLDTVDEIASGLNF
;
A
#
# COMPACT_ATOMS: atom_id res chain seq x y z
N THR A 1 7.22 -0.78 7.05
CA THR A 1 6.42 -0.15 5.98
C THR A 1 5.57 -1.22 5.32
N ILE A 2 4.49 -0.85 4.62
CA ILE A 2 3.68 -1.80 3.85
C ILE A 2 4.32 -2.13 2.48
N ILE A 3 5.10 -1.19 1.93
CA ILE A 3 5.99 -1.41 0.77
C ILE A 3 7.28 -2.08 1.28
N ARG A 4 7.44 -3.38 1.00
CA ARG A 4 8.64 -4.17 1.31
C ARG A 4 8.68 -5.48 0.51
N ARG A 5 9.85 -5.86 -0.03
CA ARG A 5 10.05 -7.14 -0.74
C ARG A 5 9.95 -8.35 0.20
N ASN A 6 9.51 -9.49 -0.33
CA ASN A 6 9.58 -10.82 0.31
C ASN A 6 8.90 -10.99 1.67
N ILE A 7 7.89 -10.18 2.00
CA ILE A 7 7.07 -10.47 3.19
C ILE A 7 5.73 -11.02 2.74
N GLY A 8 5.55 -12.33 2.91
CA GLY A 8 4.25 -12.97 2.93
C GLY A 8 3.44 -12.37 4.08
N THR A 9 2.79 -11.23 3.81
CA THR A 9 2.18 -10.43 4.85
C THR A 9 0.69 -10.71 4.92
N THR A 10 0.19 -10.85 6.14
CA THR A 10 -1.22 -10.67 6.50
C THR A 10 -1.72 -9.22 6.30
N ARG A 11 -1.01 -8.40 5.52
CA ARG A 11 -1.22 -6.95 5.38
C ARG A 11 -2.10 -6.55 4.20
N ALA A 12 -2.77 -7.50 3.56
CA ALA A 12 -3.82 -7.20 2.58
C ALA A 12 -4.85 -6.20 3.17
N ARG A 13 -5.13 -6.29 4.48
CA ARG A 13 -5.92 -5.31 5.23
C ARG A 13 -5.27 -3.92 5.29
N ASP A 14 -3.97 -3.81 5.60
CA ASP A 14 -3.29 -2.50 5.68
C ASP A 14 -3.39 -1.73 4.35
N PHE A 15 -3.33 -2.44 3.22
CA PHE A 15 -3.56 -1.86 1.89
C PHE A 15 -4.99 -1.35 1.73
N TYR A 16 -5.99 -2.12 2.18
CA TYR A 16 -7.39 -1.70 2.18
C TYR A 16 -7.63 -0.49 3.08
N ASP A 17 -7.11 -0.50 4.32
CA ASP A 17 -7.26 0.62 5.25
C ASP A 17 -6.65 1.90 4.68
N LEU A 18 -5.47 1.79 4.04
CA LEU A 18 -4.86 2.91 3.34
C LEU A 18 -5.74 3.39 2.17
N HIS A 19 -6.24 2.47 1.35
CA HIS A 19 -7.13 2.80 0.24
C HIS A 19 -8.35 3.56 0.73
N MET A 20 -9.05 3.06 1.75
CA MET A 20 -10.23 3.70 2.29
C MET A 20 -9.92 5.08 2.87
N LEU A 21 -8.89 5.20 3.73
CA LEU A 21 -8.49 6.49 4.30
C LEU A 21 -8.15 7.50 3.21
N TYR A 22 -7.43 7.08 2.18
CA TYR A 22 -7.05 7.95 1.08
C TYR A 22 -8.28 8.37 0.25
N GLN A 23 -9.15 7.44 -0.14
CA GLN A 23 -10.35 7.78 -0.92
C GLN A 23 -11.26 8.78 -0.20
N TYR A 24 -11.38 8.70 1.13
CA TYR A 24 -12.22 9.63 1.90
C TYR A 24 -11.56 10.98 2.19
N HIS A 25 -10.23 11.04 2.31
CA HIS A 25 -9.54 12.22 2.82
C HIS A 25 -8.47 12.79 1.89
N LYS A 26 -8.31 12.29 0.66
CA LYS A 26 -7.23 12.72 -0.26
C LYS A 26 -7.15 14.24 -0.44
N ASP A 27 -8.30 14.93 -0.45
CA ASP A 27 -8.36 16.39 -0.63
C ASP A 27 -7.88 17.16 0.62
N GLU A 28 -7.80 16.49 1.77
CA GLU A 28 -7.31 17.03 3.04
C GLU A 28 -5.82 16.72 3.27
N ILE A 29 -5.22 15.84 2.47
CA ILE A 29 -3.84 15.37 2.67
C ILE A 29 -2.84 16.40 2.14
N ARG A 30 -2.00 16.90 3.05
CA ARG A 30 -0.81 17.69 2.68
C ARG A 30 0.33 16.77 2.29
N MET A 31 0.58 16.66 0.98
CA MET A 31 1.54 15.71 0.39
C MET A 31 2.99 15.95 0.83
N ASP A 32 3.40 17.19 1.07
CA ASP A 32 4.72 17.54 1.60
C ASP A 32 4.95 16.95 3.00
N ILE A 33 3.97 17.08 3.89
CA ILE A 33 4.02 16.52 5.25
C ILE A 33 3.98 15.00 5.22
N LEU A 34 3.11 14.42 4.37
CA LEU A 34 3.04 12.98 4.20
C LEU A 34 4.40 12.43 3.71
N LYS A 35 5.05 13.10 2.74
CA LYS A 35 6.38 12.73 2.25
C LYS A 35 7.40 12.69 3.38
N THR A 36 7.47 13.75 4.18
CA THR A 36 8.37 13.84 5.32
C THR A 36 8.10 12.73 6.33
N ALA A 37 6.83 12.50 6.70
CA ALA A 37 6.46 11.46 7.66
C ALA A 37 6.81 10.04 7.18
N VAL A 38 6.58 9.74 5.90
CA VAL A 38 6.93 8.45 5.27
C VAL A 38 8.45 8.25 5.29
N LEU A 39 9.23 9.23 4.84
CA LEU A 39 10.70 9.13 4.80
C LEU A 39 11.31 8.98 6.21
N HIS A 40 10.81 9.74 7.20
CA HIS A 40 11.25 9.61 8.58
C HIS A 40 10.95 8.20 9.13
N THR A 41 9.76 7.67 8.85
CA THR A 41 9.35 6.33 9.30
C THR A 41 10.17 5.24 8.61
N ALA A 42 10.39 5.35 7.30
CA ALA A 42 11.20 4.41 6.52
C ALA A 42 12.65 4.40 7.02
N ARG A 43 13.25 5.58 7.24
CA ARG A 43 14.60 5.70 7.80
C ARG A 43 14.71 5.05 9.18
N LYS A 44 13.74 5.32 10.07
CA LYS A 44 13.71 4.73 11.41
C LYS A 44 13.60 3.20 11.39
N ARG A 45 12.91 2.65 10.39
CA ARG A 45 12.68 1.21 10.26
C ARG A 45 13.67 0.50 9.33
N GLY A 46 14.65 1.22 8.79
CA GLY A 46 15.65 0.68 7.88
C GLY A 46 15.08 0.21 6.55
N SER A 47 14.03 0.87 6.04
CA SER A 47 13.33 0.48 4.82
C SER A 47 13.30 1.61 3.77
N LEU A 48 14.39 2.37 3.66
CA LEU A 48 14.51 3.46 2.69
C LEU A 48 14.74 2.94 1.27
N GLU A 49 15.47 1.84 1.12
CA GLU A 49 15.75 1.23 -0.19
C GLU A 49 14.44 0.81 -0.86
N GLU A 50 13.51 0.19 -0.13
CA GLU A 50 12.22 -0.22 -0.68
C GLU A 50 11.31 0.97 -1.03
N ILE A 51 11.55 2.16 -0.45
CA ILE A 51 10.85 3.39 -0.86
C ILE A 51 11.45 3.96 -2.15
N ASN A 52 12.76 3.85 -2.36
CA ASN A 52 13.38 4.28 -3.62
C ASN A 52 12.97 3.35 -4.78
N ASP A 53 12.88 2.04 -4.51
CA ASP A 53 12.50 1.03 -5.50
C ASP A 53 10.98 0.76 -5.50
N TRP A 54 10.16 1.70 -5.01
CA TRP A 54 8.76 1.44 -4.70
C TRP A 54 7.96 0.88 -5.89
N LYS A 55 8.28 1.27 -7.13
CA LYS A 55 7.62 0.78 -8.35
C LYS A 55 7.86 -0.70 -8.57
N GLU A 56 9.11 -1.15 -8.42
CA GLU A 56 9.46 -2.56 -8.55
C GLU A 56 8.83 -3.35 -7.41
N VAL A 57 8.90 -2.83 -6.18
CA VAL A 57 8.28 -3.49 -5.02
C VAL A 57 6.76 -3.61 -5.19
N LEU A 58 6.10 -2.58 -5.72
CA LEU A 58 4.66 -2.62 -5.97
C LEU A 58 4.30 -3.58 -7.11
N HIS A 59 5.14 -3.66 -8.15
CA HIS A 59 4.99 -4.65 -9.22
C HIS A 59 5.10 -6.07 -8.67
N ASP A 60 6.14 -6.36 -7.87
CA ASP A 60 6.32 -7.65 -7.21
C ASP A 60 5.10 -8.02 -6.35
N ILE A 61 4.54 -7.04 -5.61
CA ILE A 61 3.33 -7.24 -4.80
C ILE A 61 2.11 -7.58 -5.65
N ARG A 62 1.95 -6.97 -6.83
CA ARG A 62 0.84 -7.24 -7.75
C ARG A 62 0.90 -8.66 -8.31
N GLU A 63 2.11 -9.11 -8.66
CA GLU A 63 2.35 -10.43 -9.26
C GLU A 63 2.38 -11.56 -8.22
N GLU A 64 2.49 -11.25 -6.92
CA GLU A 64 2.58 -12.24 -5.84
C GLU A 64 1.25 -13.03 -5.66
N PRO A 65 1.20 -14.33 -6.01
CA PRO A 65 -0.02 -15.11 -5.92
C PRO A 65 -0.51 -15.29 -4.48
N ILE A 66 0.41 -15.35 -3.51
CA ILE A 66 0.07 -15.53 -2.09
C ILE A 66 -0.73 -14.32 -1.58
N LEU A 67 -0.36 -13.10 -1.96
CA LEU A 67 -1.07 -11.89 -1.52
C LEU A 67 -2.46 -11.80 -2.14
N ASN A 68 -2.61 -12.19 -3.41
CA ASN A 68 -3.90 -12.31 -4.06
C ASN A 68 -4.82 -13.33 -3.35
N GLN A 69 -4.28 -14.48 -2.91
CA GLN A 69 -5.04 -15.46 -2.14
C GLN A 69 -5.43 -14.90 -0.75
N LEU A 70 -4.52 -14.19 -0.08
CA LEU A 70 -4.82 -13.54 1.19
C LEU A 70 -5.91 -12.46 1.05
N TRP A 71 -5.92 -11.69 -0.04
CA TRP A 71 -7.01 -10.76 -0.35
C TRP A 71 -8.35 -11.45 -0.53
N LYS A 72 -8.39 -12.56 -1.30
CA LYS A 72 -9.61 -13.35 -1.50
C LYS A 72 -10.14 -13.91 -0.18
N ASN A 73 -9.27 -14.44 0.67
CA ASN A 73 -9.66 -14.94 1.98
C ASN A 73 -10.22 -13.79 2.85
N TYR A 74 -9.52 -12.66 2.90
CA TYR A 74 -9.94 -11.49 3.67
C TYR A 74 -11.33 -10.98 3.23
N THR A 75 -11.55 -10.81 1.92
CA THR A 75 -12.82 -10.33 1.38
C THR A 75 -13.96 -11.33 1.52
N SER A 76 -13.68 -12.64 1.56
CA SER A 76 -14.69 -13.67 1.84
C SER A 76 -15.29 -13.56 3.24
N GLU A 77 -14.49 -13.12 4.22
CA GLU A 77 -14.92 -12.92 5.62
C GLU A 77 -15.41 -11.47 5.88
N ASN A 78 -15.11 -10.54 4.97
CA ASN A 78 -15.33 -9.10 5.14
C ASN A 78 -16.06 -8.51 3.93
N SER A 79 -17.39 -8.64 3.92
CA SER A 79 -18.26 -8.23 2.79
C SER A 79 -18.19 -6.75 2.44
N TYR A 80 -17.73 -5.88 3.35
CA TYR A 80 -17.50 -4.46 3.06
C TYR A 80 -16.34 -4.23 2.09
N ALA A 81 -15.36 -5.15 2.05
CA ALA A 81 -14.19 -5.07 1.18
C ALA A 81 -14.37 -5.86 -0.14
N SER A 82 -15.38 -6.71 -0.25
CA SER A 82 -15.55 -7.63 -1.38
C SER A 82 -15.89 -6.98 -2.73
N LYS A 83 -16.21 -5.68 -2.72
CA LYS A 83 -16.48 -4.91 -3.94
C LYS A 83 -15.21 -4.44 -4.66
N LEU A 84 -14.04 -4.57 -4.03
CA LEU A 84 -12.77 -4.11 -4.58
C LEU A 84 -11.90 -5.31 -4.98
N ALA A 85 -11.32 -5.25 -6.17
CA ALA A 85 -10.19 -6.09 -6.54
C ALA A 85 -8.93 -5.63 -5.82
N PHE A 86 -8.01 -6.55 -5.54
CA PHE A 86 -6.75 -6.20 -4.87
C PHE A 86 -5.94 -5.19 -5.68
N SER A 87 -6.00 -5.28 -7.01
CA SER A 87 -5.36 -4.32 -7.92
C SER A 87 -5.87 -2.90 -7.70
N GLU A 88 -7.17 -2.69 -7.51
CA GLU A 88 -7.75 -1.36 -7.26
C GLU A 88 -7.25 -0.77 -5.93
N VAL A 89 -7.06 -1.63 -4.92
CA VAL A 89 -6.48 -1.23 -3.64
C VAL A 89 -5.00 -0.83 -3.82
N LEU A 90 -4.24 -1.58 -4.62
CA LEU A 90 -2.83 -1.29 -4.91
C LEU A 90 -2.63 -0.07 -5.80
N ASP A 91 -3.60 0.28 -6.64
CA ASP A 91 -3.59 1.52 -7.45
C ASP A 91 -3.51 2.77 -6.58
N THR A 92 -4.09 2.74 -5.38
CA THR A 92 -3.96 3.84 -4.42
C THR A 92 -2.54 3.98 -3.87
N VAL A 93 -1.80 2.88 -3.70
CA VAL A 93 -0.39 2.95 -3.31
C VAL A 93 0.44 3.60 -4.42
N ASP A 94 0.15 3.26 -5.67
CA ASP A 94 0.79 3.86 -6.84
C ASP A 94 0.51 5.37 -6.93
N GLU A 95 -0.75 5.79 -6.76
CA GLU A 95 -1.17 7.19 -6.77
C GLU A 95 -0.47 8.00 -5.67
N ILE A 96 -0.46 7.47 -4.44
CA ILE A 96 0.22 8.12 -3.31
C ILE A 96 1.72 8.21 -3.58
N ALA A 97 2.39 7.11 -3.92
CA ALA A 97 3.84 7.10 -4.11
C ALA A 97 4.28 8.02 -5.26
N SER A 98 3.52 8.03 -6.36
CA SER A 98 3.71 8.97 -7.48
C SER A 98 3.52 10.41 -7.04
N GLY A 99 2.46 10.73 -6.30
CA GLY A 99 2.20 12.09 -5.79
C GLY A 99 3.24 12.56 -4.78
N LEU A 100 3.88 11.65 -4.06
CA LEU A 100 5.00 11.95 -3.16
C LEU A 100 6.32 12.21 -3.91
N ASN A 101 6.38 11.95 -5.22
CA ASN A 101 7.59 12.06 -6.05
C ASN A 101 8.75 11.28 -5.41
N PHE A 102 8.50 10.01 -5.07
CA PHE A 102 9.55 9.06 -4.73
C PHE A 102 10.20 8.49 -5.99
#